data_AF-A0A1Q7X4H1-F1
#
_entry.id   AF-A0A1Q7X4H1-F1
#
_cell.length_a   1.000
_cell.length_b   1.000
_cell.length_c   1.000
_cell.angle_alpha   90.00
_cell.angle_beta   90.00
_cell.angle_gamma   90.00
#
_symmetry.space_group_name_H-M   'P 1'
#
loop_
_entity.id
_entity.type
_entity.pdbx_description
1 polymer ?
#
loop_
_entity_poly.entity_id
_entity_poly.type
_entity_poly.pdbx_seq_one_letter_code
_entity_poly.pdbx_strand_id
1 'polypeptide(L)'
;MTYRARIKSANVQGRAYLEMWCRFPGRGEFFSKGIQQTVTGTTDWASSETPFLLKQGQRPDLIKLNLAVEGSGTLWIDGVELLATSLQ
;
A
#
# COMPACT_ATOMS: atom_id res chain seq x y z
N MET A 1 3.66 4.93 10.39
CA MET A 1 3.99 3.63 9.78
C MET A 1 3.93 3.78 8.27
N THR A 2 4.80 3.09 7.56
CA THR A 2 4.83 3.13 6.10
C THR A 2 4.79 1.72 5.57
N TYR A 3 3.85 1.44 4.67
CA TYR A 3 3.88 0.25 3.84
C TYR A 3 4.73 0.55 2.61
N ARG A 4 5.77 -0.26 2.37
CA ARG A 4 6.67 -0.18 1.23
C ARG A 4 6.74 -1.50 0.49
N ALA A 5 6.81 -1.44 -0.84
CA ALA A 5 7.15 -2.59 -1.68
C ALA A 5 7.73 -2.11 -3.02
N ARG A 6 8.37 -3.02 -3.75
CA ARG A 6 8.71 -2.83 -5.16
C ARG A 6 7.63 -3.44 -6.03
N ILE A 7 7.24 -2.74 -7.08
CA ILE A 7 6.20 -3.18 -8.02
C ILE A 7 6.76 -3.14 -9.44
N LYS A 8 6.47 -4.18 -10.21
CA LYS A 8 6.67 -4.26 -11.66
C LYS A 8 5.35 -4.62 -12.32
N SER A 9 5.08 -4.14 -13.53
CA SER A 9 3.85 -4.45 -14.24
C SER A 9 4.05 -4.85 -15.70
N ALA A 10 3.11 -5.62 -16.23
CA ALA A 10 2.97 -5.90 -17.65
C ALA A 10 1.50 -5.73 -18.07
N ASN A 11 1.27 -4.87 -19.05
CA ASN A 11 -0.01 -4.64 -19.70
C ASN A 11 -1.17 -4.29 -18.74
N VAL A 12 -0.88 -3.62 -17.62
CA VAL A 12 -1.93 -3.20 -16.67
C VAL A 12 -2.85 -2.18 -17.31
N GLN A 13 -4.12 -2.56 -17.43
CA GLN A 13 -5.22 -1.68 -17.80
C GLN A 13 -5.77 -1.04 -16.53
N GLY A 14 -5.85 0.29 -16.50
CA GLY A 14 -6.24 1.04 -15.32
C GLY A 14 -5.08 1.26 -14.35
N ARG A 15 -5.34 1.22 -13.04
CA ARG A 15 -4.39 1.63 -11.99
C ARG A 15 -4.13 0.51 -11.01
N ALA A 16 -2.88 0.34 -10.62
CA ALA A 16 -2.49 -0.47 -9.48
C ALA A 16 -1.77 0.38 -8.42
N TYR A 17 -1.99 0.10 -7.14
CA TYR A 17 -1.36 0.86 -6.06
C TYR A 17 -1.31 0.06 -4.76
N LEU A 18 -0.38 0.42 -3.89
CA LEU A 18 -0.35 -0.08 -2.52
C LEU A 18 -1.53 0.46 -1.72
N GLU A 19 -2.15 -0.41 -0.93
CA GLU A 19 -3.25 -0.04 -0.04
C GLU A 19 -3.04 -0.74 1.31
N MET A 20 -3.17 0.02 2.39
CA MET A 20 -3.01 -0.49 3.76
C MET A 20 -4.28 -0.25 4.55
N TRP A 21 -4.77 -1.29 5.24
CA TRP A 21 -5.90 -1.20 6.16
C TRP A 21 -5.43 -1.49 7.58
N CYS A 22 -5.78 -0.63 8.52
CA CYS A 22 -5.50 -0.77 9.93
C CYS A 22 -6.83 -0.93 10.68
N ARG A 23 -6.99 -2.07 11.37
CA ARG A 23 -8.11 -2.27 12.31
C ARG A 23 -7.71 -1.78 13.68
N PHE A 24 -8.61 -1.04 14.33
CA PHE A 24 -8.46 -0.62 15.71
C PHE A 24 -9.59 -1.24 16.55
N PRO A 25 -9.27 -1.89 17.67
CA PRO A 25 -10.29 -2.46 18.57
C PRO A 25 -11.35 -1.42 18.95
N GLY A 26 -12.63 -1.79 18.77
CA GLY A 26 -13.77 -0.93 19.08
C GLY A 26 -13.99 0.28 18.15
N ARG A 27 -13.16 0.47 17.11
CA ARG A 27 -13.25 1.63 16.20
C ARG A 27 -13.39 1.26 14.71
N GLY A 28 -13.20 -0.02 14.36
CA GLY A 28 -13.32 -0.51 12.99
C GLY A 28 -12.02 -0.41 12.20
N GLU A 29 -12.13 -0.42 10.87
CA GLU A 29 -11.00 -0.36 9.94
C GLU A 29 -10.88 1.01 9.28
N PHE A 30 -9.65 1.47 9.13
CA PHE A 30 -9.28 2.70 8.44
C PHE A 30 -8.22 2.36 7.40
N PHE A 31 -8.19 3.10 6.29
CA PHE A 31 -7.29 2.79 5.18
C PHE A 31 -6.40 3.97 4.79
N SER A 32 -5.29 3.64 4.15
CA SER A 32 -4.49 4.56 3.34
C SER A 32 -4.30 3.94 1.96
N LYS A 33 -4.52 4.73 0.91
CA LYS A 33 -4.44 4.30 -0.49
C LYS A 33 -3.36 5.11 -1.20
N GLY A 34 -2.43 4.42 -1.85
CA GLY A 34 -1.35 5.00 -2.67
C GLY A 34 -1.81 5.57 -4.02
N ILE A 35 -2.97 6.23 -4.08
CA ILE A 35 -3.54 6.74 -5.35
C ILE A 35 -2.69 7.81 -6.04
N GLN A 36 -1.71 8.38 -5.33
CA GLN A 36 -0.73 9.33 -5.90
C GLN A 36 0.51 8.64 -6.50
N GLN A 37 0.68 7.33 -6.26
CA GLN A 37 1.80 6.52 -6.74
C GLN A 37 1.27 5.26 -7.46
N THR A 38 0.49 5.49 -8.52
CA THR A 38 -0.14 4.40 -9.27
C THR A 38 0.79 3.83 -10.34
N VAL A 39 0.77 2.51 -10.51
CA VAL A 39 1.40 1.79 -11.61
C VAL A 39 0.34 1.50 -12.69
N THR A 40 0.70 1.74 -13.96
CA THR A 40 -0.15 1.45 -15.12
C THR A 40 0.70 1.00 -16.30
N GLY A 41 0.10 0.28 -17.26
CA GLY A 41 0.80 -0.25 -18.42
C GLY A 41 1.88 -1.27 -18.06
N THR A 42 3.01 -1.22 -18.77
CA THR A 42 4.18 -2.06 -18.53
C THR A 42 5.30 -1.20 -17.97
N THR A 43 5.79 -1.54 -16.79
CA THR A 43 6.91 -0.84 -16.13
C THR A 43 7.97 -1.85 -15.73
N ASP A 44 9.18 -1.37 -15.47
CA ASP A 44 10.13 -2.16 -14.69
C ASP A 44 9.89 -1.97 -13.18
N TRP A 45 10.72 -2.61 -12.36
CA TRP A 45 10.66 -2.48 -10.91
C TRP A 45 10.82 -1.02 -10.44
N ALA A 46 9.86 -0.54 -9.65
CA ALA A 46 9.93 0.74 -8.95
C ALA A 46 9.49 0.58 -7.50
N SER A 47 10.07 1.38 -6.59
CA SER A 47 9.62 1.44 -5.19
C SER A 47 8.32 2.23 -5.09
N SER A 48 7.40 1.75 -4.26
CA SER A 48 6.14 2.42 -3.95
C SER A 48 5.92 2.42 -2.45
N GLU A 49 5.35 3.51 -1.94
CA GLU A 49 5.09 3.66 -0.51
C GLU A 49 3.70 4.21 -0.24
N THR A 50 3.10 3.79 0.88
CA THR A 50 1.82 4.31 1.37
C THR A 50 1.90 4.49 2.89
N PRO A 51 1.92 5.74 3.39
CA PRO A 51 1.98 6.01 4.82
C PRO A 51 0.61 5.86 5.50
N PHE A 52 0.61 5.44 6.76
CA PHE A 52 -0.53 5.51 7.66
C PHE A 52 -0.11 6.23 8.94
N LEU A 53 -0.74 7.38 9.19
CA LEU A 53 -0.52 8.19 10.38
C LEU A 53 -1.26 7.59 11.57
N LEU A 54 -0.50 7.21 12.60
CA LEU A 54 -1.03 6.84 13.90
C LEU A 54 -1.01 8.08 14.80
N LYS A 55 -2.13 8.37 15.45
CA LYS A 55 -2.16 9.34 16.56
C LYS A 55 -1.65 8.68 17.85
N GLN A 56 -1.21 9.48 18.82
CA GLN A 56 -0.81 8.98 20.13
C GLN A 56 -1.89 8.09 20.75
N GLY A 57 -1.48 6.94 21.29
CA GLY A 57 -2.39 5.94 21.89
C GLY A 57 -3.13 5.07 20.89
N GLN A 58 -3.05 5.31 19.57
CA GLN A 58 -3.63 4.42 18.58
C GLN A 58 -2.73 3.21 18.34
N ARG A 59 -3.28 2.02 18.59
CA ARG A 59 -2.59 0.75 18.35
C ARG A 59 -3.50 -0.17 17.54
N PRO A 60 -3.21 -0.39 16.25
CA PRO A 60 -3.97 -1.34 15.46
C PRO A 60 -3.63 -2.76 15.91
N ASP A 61 -4.62 -3.66 15.81
CA ASP A 61 -4.48 -5.08 16.16
C ASP A 61 -4.48 -5.99 14.91
N LEU A 62 -4.78 -5.42 13.74
CA LEU A 62 -4.63 -6.05 12.44
C LEU A 62 -4.20 -5.00 11.41
N ILE A 63 -3.21 -5.34 10.61
CA ILE A 63 -2.76 -4.54 9.47
C ILE A 63 -2.83 -5.43 8.22
N LYS A 64 -3.58 -5.00 7.21
CA LYS A 64 -3.65 -5.67 5.89
C LYS A 64 -2.84 -4.85 4.89
N LEU A 65 -1.93 -5.53 4.18
CA LEU A 65 -1.09 -4.94 3.14
C LEU A 65 -1.58 -5.47 1.79
N ASN A 66 -2.23 -4.62 1.00
CA ASN A 66 -2.86 -4.96 -0.25
C ASN A 66 -2.10 -4.36 -1.44
N LEU A 67 -2.16 -5.03 -2.58
CA LEU A 67 -1.93 -4.43 -3.89
C LEU A 67 -3.28 -4.35 -4.60
N ALA A 68 -3.86 -3.15 -4.65
CA ALA A 68 -5.13 -2.92 -5.31
C ALA A 68 -4.91 -2.81 -6.83
N VAL A 69 -5.80 -3.41 -7.63
CA VAL A 69 -5.74 -3.39 -9.09
C VAL A 69 -7.12 -3.06 -9.64
N GLU A 70 -7.21 -1.93 -10.34
CA GLU A 70 -8.42 -1.46 -11.00
C GLU A 70 -8.36 -1.83 -12.48
N GLY A 71 -8.57 -3.12 -12.79
CA GLY A 71 -8.57 -3.63 -14.17
C GLY A 71 -7.86 -4.97 -14.31
N SER A 72 -7.26 -5.22 -15.47
CA SER A 72 -6.58 -6.46 -15.82
C SER A 72 -5.11 -6.23 -16.15
N GLY A 73 -4.28 -7.26 -16.03
CA GLY A 73 -2.85 -7.20 -16.31
C GLY A 73 -2.07 -8.12 -15.38
N THR A 74 -0.75 -8.07 -15.46
CA THR A 74 0.13 -8.80 -14.54
C THR A 74 0.95 -7.81 -13.72
N LEU A 75 1.04 -8.08 -12.41
CA LEU A 75 1.87 -7.34 -11.48
C LEU A 75 2.78 -8.34 -10.75
N TRP A 76 3.99 -7.89 -10.48
CA TRP A 76 4.89 -8.55 -9.55
C TRP A 76 5.15 -7.59 -8.40
N ILE A 77 5.18 -8.15 -7.19
CA ILE A 77 5.50 -7.43 -5.97
C ILE A 77 6.66 -8.13 -5.29
N ASP A 78 7.60 -7.35 -4.76
CA ASP A 78 8.75 -7.86 -4.04
C ASP A 78 9.19 -6.90 -2.94
N GLY A 79 9.89 -7.41 -1.92
CA GLY A 79 10.38 -6.59 -0.79
C GLY A 79 9.24 -5.91 -0.01
N VAL A 80 8.20 -6.67 0.34
CA VAL A 80 7.05 -6.18 1.12
C VAL A 80 7.48 -5.89 2.55
N GLU A 81 7.40 -4.62 2.96
CA GLU A 81 7.85 -4.15 4.28
C GLU A 81 6.78 -3.29 4.95
N LEU A 82 6.62 -3.48 6.27
CA LEU A 82 5.93 -2.54 7.14
C LEU A 82 6.95 -1.88 8.07
N LEU A 83 7.12 -0.58 7.92
CA LEU A 83 8.16 0.18 8.61
C LEU A 83 7.56 1.04 9.72
N ALA A 84 8.21 1.00 10.88
CA ALA A 84 7.97 1.94 11.97
C ALA A 84 8.60 3.30 11.61
N THR A 85 7.84 4.13 10.93
CA THR A 85 8.25 5.47 10.50
C THR A 85 7.61 6.56 11.36
N SER A 86 8.44 7.48 11.84
CA SER A 86 7.99 8.79 12.30
C SER A 86 7.71 9.68 11.08
N LEU A 87 6.57 10.38 11.07
CA LEU A 87 6.42 11.50 10.14
C LEU A 87 7.39 12.60 10.58
N GLN A 88 8.29 13.01 9.68
CA GLN A 88 9.08 14.23 9.84
C GLN A 88 8.17 15.47 9.75
#